data_AF-A0A7X9DPQ7-F1
#
_entry.id   AF-A0A7X9DPQ7-F1
#
_cell.length_a   1.000
_cell.length_b   1.000
_cell.length_c   1.000
_cell.angle_alpha   90.00
_cell.angle_beta   90.00
_cell.angle_gamma   90.00
#
_symmetry.space_group_name_H-M   'P 1'
#
loop_
_entity.id
_entity.type
_entity.pdbx_description
1 polymer ?
#
loop_
_entity_poly.entity_id
_entity_poly.type
_entity_poly.pdbx_seq_one_letter_code
_entity_poly.pdbx_strand_id
1 'polypeptide(L)'
;MPFVVLLSAGVILGGCTGNKKGNPFFSEFKTPFQVPPFEQIQPADYMPAFQEGIKQHNKEIGDIINNTEAPSFDNTIVALDRSGELLRTVATVFGNINEANTNDELQKIEQEAMPILTRHGDEIYMNDKLFARVKAIYDKKDQLGLNPEQAKLLDNTYKDFVRAGANLSASDKDKLRKINEELSMLTLKFGNNLLAENKSYQLVIDNPADLAGMPQSAIDAAAAAAKEKKLDGKWVFTLDVPSITPFLQYDQNRKLREAIKTAYANRA
;
A
#
# COMPACT_ATOMS: atom_id res chain seq x y z
N MET A 1 63.80 30.77 24.84
CA MET A 1 62.47 31.40 24.90
C MET A 1 61.62 30.81 23.77
N PRO A 2 60.35 30.46 24.04
CA PRO A 2 59.69 29.34 23.39
C PRO A 2 59.15 29.67 22.00
N PHE A 3 59.20 28.65 21.14
CA PHE A 3 58.58 28.58 19.81
C PHE A 3 57.05 28.63 19.98
N VAL A 4 56.40 29.67 19.45
CA VAL A 4 54.94 29.79 19.40
C VAL A 4 54.46 29.12 18.12
N VAL A 5 53.85 27.94 18.26
CA VAL A 5 53.12 27.27 17.18
C VAL A 5 51.71 27.88 17.12
N LEU A 6 51.42 28.64 16.07
CA LEU A 6 50.08 29.09 15.74
C LEU A 6 49.28 27.90 15.18
N LEU A 7 48.40 27.32 16.02
CA LEU A 7 47.32 26.44 15.54
C LEU A 7 46.20 27.33 14.97
N SER A 8 46.08 27.36 13.65
CA SER A 8 44.88 27.84 12.96
C SER A 8 43.79 26.77 13.08
N ALA A 9 42.80 27.01 13.94
CA ALA A 9 41.58 26.21 14.00
C ALA A 9 40.72 26.50 12.76
N GLY A 10 40.83 25.64 11.75
CA GLY A 10 39.89 25.60 10.64
C GLY A 10 38.57 25.02 11.12
N VAL A 11 37.53 25.85 11.24
CA VAL A 11 36.15 25.39 11.42
C VAL A 11 35.73 24.76 10.09
N ILE A 12 35.85 23.43 10.01
CA ILE A 12 35.20 22.65 8.96
C ILE A 12 33.72 22.61 9.34
N LEU A 13 32.93 23.49 8.71
CA LEU A 13 31.49 23.32 8.61
C LEU A 13 31.24 21.99 7.88
N GLY A 14 31.16 20.92 8.65
CA GLY A 14 30.61 19.65 8.20
C GLY A 14 29.14 19.86 7.91
N GLY A 15 28.84 20.35 6.72
CA GLY A 15 27.49 20.21 6.18
C GLY A 15 27.15 18.73 6.22
N CYS A 16 26.00 18.41 6.83
CA CYS A 16 25.39 17.10 6.70
C CYS A 16 25.19 16.83 5.21
N THR A 17 26.17 16.20 4.58
CA THR A 17 25.98 15.52 3.31
C THR A 17 25.14 14.30 3.64
N GLY A 18 23.82 14.52 3.69
CA GLY A 18 22.86 13.44 3.53
C GLY A 18 23.35 12.62 2.35
N ASN A 19 23.73 11.39 2.64
CA ASN A 19 24.31 10.45 1.71
C ASN A 19 23.36 10.40 0.50
N LYS A 20 23.75 11.00 -0.65
CA LYS A 20 22.98 10.91 -1.90
C LYS A 20 23.10 9.49 -2.45
N LYS A 21 22.59 8.51 -1.72
CA LYS A 21 22.14 7.27 -2.35
C LYS A 21 20.92 7.67 -3.17
N GLY A 22 20.93 7.35 -4.47
CA GLY A 22 19.76 7.54 -5.31
C GLY A 22 18.56 6.76 -4.74
N ASN A 23 17.35 7.14 -5.16
CA ASN A 23 16.13 6.44 -4.74
C ASN A 23 16.27 4.92 -5.03
N PRO A 24 16.12 4.03 -4.03
CA PRO A 24 16.37 2.60 -4.19
C PRO A 24 15.55 1.93 -5.30
N PHE A 25 14.37 2.49 -5.62
CA PHE A 25 13.48 1.96 -6.67
C PHE A 25 13.98 2.22 -8.09
N PHE A 26 14.93 3.14 -8.30
CA PHE A 26 15.41 3.51 -9.64
C PHE A 26 16.52 2.60 -10.19
N SER A 27 16.75 1.48 -9.53
CA SER A 27 17.69 0.47 -9.97
C SER A 27 17.17 -0.92 -9.60
N GLU A 28 17.57 -1.93 -10.37
CA GLU A 28 17.30 -3.32 -10.03
C GLU A 28 17.83 -3.66 -8.62
N PHE A 29 17.02 -4.37 -7.84
CA PHE A 29 17.40 -4.80 -6.51
C PHE A 29 18.47 -5.90 -6.59
N LYS A 30 19.60 -5.67 -5.92
CA LYS A 30 20.76 -6.60 -5.93
C LYS A 30 20.69 -7.68 -4.85
N THR A 31 19.58 -7.76 -4.15
CA THR A 31 19.29 -8.76 -3.12
C THR A 31 18.97 -10.12 -3.77
N PRO A 32 19.10 -11.24 -3.05
CA PRO A 32 18.66 -12.53 -3.54
C PRO A 32 17.20 -12.49 -4.00
N PHE A 33 16.92 -13.01 -5.19
CA PHE A 33 15.58 -13.02 -5.80
C PHE A 33 14.97 -11.63 -6.01
N GLN A 34 15.79 -10.57 -6.04
CA GLN A 34 15.32 -9.17 -6.16
C GLN A 34 14.31 -8.78 -5.06
N VAL A 35 14.47 -9.32 -3.85
CA VAL A 35 13.66 -8.90 -2.70
C VAL A 35 13.88 -7.40 -2.42
N PRO A 36 12.84 -6.58 -2.24
CA PRO A 36 13.01 -5.17 -1.92
C PRO A 36 13.98 -4.96 -0.74
N PRO A 37 15.01 -4.09 -0.87
CA PRO A 37 15.95 -3.81 0.21
C PRO A 37 15.29 -2.90 1.24
N PHE A 38 14.36 -3.45 2.03
CA PHE A 38 13.52 -2.71 2.98
C PHE A 38 14.33 -1.85 3.96
N GLU A 39 15.54 -2.28 4.31
CA GLU A 39 16.45 -1.54 5.18
C GLU A 39 17.01 -0.25 4.54
N GLN A 40 16.90 -0.10 3.22
CA GLN A 40 17.37 1.05 2.46
C GLN A 40 16.24 1.97 2.00
N ILE A 41 15.00 1.49 1.99
CA ILE A 41 13.82 2.24 1.53
C ILE A 41 13.31 3.09 2.68
N GLN A 42 13.19 4.39 2.45
CA GLN A 42 12.65 5.36 3.41
C GLN A 42 11.31 5.92 2.93
N PRO A 43 10.45 6.44 3.83
CA PRO A 43 9.19 7.08 3.44
C PRO A 43 9.34 8.14 2.35
N ALA A 44 10.43 8.92 2.40
CA ALA A 44 10.74 9.96 1.41
C ALA A 44 11.00 9.43 -0.02
N ASP A 45 11.24 8.13 -0.19
CA ASP A 45 11.50 7.53 -1.51
C ASP A 45 10.20 7.24 -2.29
N TYR A 46 9.06 7.06 -1.62
CA TYR A 46 7.84 6.58 -2.27
C TYR A 46 7.24 7.59 -3.24
N MET A 47 6.98 8.84 -2.82
CA MET A 47 6.34 9.82 -3.70
C MET A 47 7.14 10.12 -4.97
N PRO A 48 8.47 10.37 -4.91
CA PRO A 48 9.29 10.49 -6.11
C PRO A 48 9.24 9.24 -7.01
N ALA A 49 9.21 8.05 -6.40
CA ALA A 49 9.17 6.80 -7.17
C ALA A 49 7.81 6.54 -7.82
N PHE A 50 6.70 6.89 -7.16
CA PHE A 50 5.36 6.87 -7.76
C PHE A 50 5.26 7.81 -8.95
N GLN A 51 5.74 9.06 -8.81
CA GLN A 51 5.70 10.05 -9.88
C GLN A 51 6.53 9.62 -11.10
N GLU A 52 7.74 9.11 -10.88
CA GLU A 52 8.57 8.60 -11.96
C GLU A 52 7.97 7.32 -12.58
N GLY A 53 7.40 6.43 -11.78
CA GLY A 53 6.68 5.25 -12.25
C GLY A 53 5.49 5.59 -13.15
N ILE A 54 4.68 6.58 -12.76
CA ILE A 54 3.57 7.10 -13.57
C ILE A 54 4.08 7.68 -14.90
N LYS A 55 5.14 8.48 -14.86
CA LYS A 55 5.74 9.08 -16.04
C LYS A 55 6.26 8.03 -17.03
N GLN A 56 6.95 7.01 -16.53
CA GLN A 56 7.44 5.89 -17.35
C GLN A 56 6.28 5.08 -17.94
N HIS A 57 5.29 4.76 -17.11
CA HIS A 57 4.10 4.02 -17.55
C HIS A 57 3.35 4.80 -18.64
N ASN A 58 3.14 6.11 -18.47
CA ASN A 58 2.52 6.96 -19.50
C ASN A 58 3.31 6.97 -20.81
N LYS A 59 4.64 6.95 -20.75
CA LYS A 59 5.48 6.83 -21.95
C LYS A 59 5.28 5.48 -22.63
N GLU A 60 5.30 4.38 -21.90
CA GLU A 60 5.11 3.02 -22.42
C GLU A 60 3.73 2.84 -23.05
N ILE A 61 2.68 3.35 -22.39
CA ILE A 61 1.33 3.40 -22.97
C ILE A 61 1.31 4.26 -24.24
N GLY A 62 2.00 5.40 -24.22
CA GLY A 62 2.21 6.26 -25.39
C GLY A 62 2.84 5.51 -26.56
N ASP A 63 3.86 4.69 -26.30
CA ASP A 63 4.53 3.87 -27.33
C ASP A 63 3.56 2.82 -27.91
N ILE A 64 2.70 2.21 -27.10
CA ILE A 64 1.67 1.24 -27.55
C ILE A 64 0.62 1.93 -28.43
N ILE A 65 0.03 3.04 -27.98
CA ILE A 65 -1.07 3.69 -28.72
C ILE A 65 -0.61 4.39 -30.00
N ASN A 66 0.66 4.79 -30.07
CA ASN A 66 1.24 5.44 -31.25
C ASN A 66 1.97 4.47 -32.20
N ASN A 67 2.01 3.17 -31.89
CA ASN A 67 2.57 2.17 -32.80
C ASN A 67 1.73 2.10 -34.09
N THR A 68 2.37 2.37 -35.23
CA THR A 68 1.74 2.44 -36.55
C THR A 68 1.46 1.07 -37.16
N GLU A 69 2.05 0.00 -36.64
CA GLU A 69 1.74 -1.37 -37.04
C GLU A 69 0.33 -1.76 -36.59
N ALA A 70 -0.27 -2.69 -37.35
CA ALA A 70 -1.54 -3.30 -36.96
C ALA A 70 -1.42 -3.94 -35.56
N PRO A 71 -2.45 -3.82 -34.70
CA PRO A 71 -2.43 -4.42 -33.36
C PRO A 71 -2.18 -5.93 -33.43
N SER A 72 -1.17 -6.38 -32.68
CA SER A 72 -0.82 -7.79 -32.50
C SER A 72 -0.75 -8.12 -31.01
N PHE A 73 -0.80 -9.41 -30.69
CA PHE A 73 -0.68 -9.87 -29.31
C PHE A 73 0.60 -9.31 -28.65
N ASP A 74 1.73 -9.33 -29.35
CA ASP A 74 3.00 -8.85 -28.80
C ASP A 74 3.06 -7.33 -28.67
N ASN A 75 2.68 -6.59 -29.71
CA ASN A 75 2.83 -5.13 -29.72
C ASN A 75 1.77 -4.38 -28.88
N THR A 76 0.78 -5.09 -28.35
CA THR A 76 -0.31 -4.51 -27.56
C THR A 76 -0.51 -5.24 -26.24
N ILE A 77 -0.77 -6.55 -26.24
CA ILE A 77 -1.09 -7.30 -25.00
C ILE A 77 0.17 -7.54 -24.18
N VAL A 78 1.23 -8.10 -24.77
CA VAL A 78 2.51 -8.31 -24.08
C VAL A 78 3.16 -6.98 -23.72
N ALA A 79 3.10 -6.00 -24.62
CA ALA A 79 3.61 -4.65 -24.34
C ALA A 79 2.90 -4.01 -23.13
N LEU A 80 1.58 -4.14 -23.02
CA LEU A 80 0.80 -3.64 -21.89
C LEU A 80 1.06 -4.44 -20.60
N ASP A 81 1.18 -5.76 -20.66
CA ASP A 81 1.50 -6.60 -19.50
C ASP A 81 2.85 -6.22 -18.86
N ARG A 82 3.81 -5.83 -19.70
CA ARG A 82 5.15 -5.37 -19.28
C ARG A 82 5.20 -3.91 -18.86
N SER A 83 4.17 -3.11 -19.12
CA SER A 83 4.21 -1.68 -18.79
C SER A 83 3.96 -1.42 -17.31
N GLY A 84 4.51 -0.31 -16.82
CA GLY A 84 4.32 0.17 -15.46
C GLY A 84 5.09 -0.62 -14.41
N GLU A 85 6.16 -1.32 -14.77
CA GLU A 85 6.90 -2.20 -13.86
C GLU A 85 7.44 -1.44 -12.63
N LEU A 86 8.02 -0.25 -12.83
CA LEU A 86 8.47 0.59 -11.71
C LEU A 86 7.31 0.96 -10.80
N LEU A 87 6.19 1.42 -11.37
CA LEU A 87 5.00 1.81 -10.63
C LEU A 87 4.43 0.63 -9.81
N ARG A 88 4.35 -0.55 -10.43
CA ARG A 88 3.89 -1.80 -9.82
C ARG A 88 4.79 -2.22 -8.66
N THR A 89 6.10 -2.14 -8.85
CA THR A 89 7.09 -2.45 -7.81
C THR A 89 6.92 -1.53 -6.60
N VAL A 90 6.89 -0.21 -6.83
CA VAL A 90 6.75 0.79 -5.75
C VAL A 90 5.41 0.60 -5.02
N ALA A 91 4.31 0.42 -5.75
CA ALA A 91 2.98 0.21 -5.18
C ALA A 91 2.91 -1.06 -4.33
N THR A 92 3.51 -2.16 -4.81
CA THR A 92 3.55 -3.43 -4.08
C THR A 92 4.32 -3.26 -2.77
N VAL A 93 5.51 -2.68 -2.82
CA VAL A 93 6.34 -2.47 -1.62
C VAL A 93 5.65 -1.55 -0.61
N PHE A 94 5.12 -0.43 -1.10
CA PHE A 94 4.40 0.54 -0.26
C PHE A 94 3.18 -0.10 0.42
N GLY A 95 2.32 -0.77 -0.36
CA GLY A 95 1.10 -1.39 0.16
C GLY A 95 1.39 -2.44 1.24
N ASN A 96 2.39 -3.30 1.00
CA ASN A 96 2.78 -4.31 1.99
C ASN A 96 3.25 -3.69 3.32
N ILE A 97 4.10 -2.66 3.25
CA ILE A 97 4.59 -1.99 4.48
C ILE A 97 3.50 -1.17 5.15
N ASN A 98 2.64 -0.51 4.37
CA ASN A 98 1.54 0.27 4.93
C ASN A 98 0.46 -0.62 5.55
N GLU A 99 0.28 -1.86 5.10
CA GLU A 99 -0.61 -2.80 5.79
C GLU A 99 0.04 -3.41 7.04
N ALA A 100 1.30 -3.82 6.94
CA ALA A 100 1.96 -4.58 8.00
C ALA A 100 2.59 -3.72 9.12
N ASN A 101 3.07 -2.52 8.79
CA ASN A 101 3.89 -1.69 9.68
C ASN A 101 3.76 -0.19 9.36
N THR A 102 2.52 0.32 9.30
CA THR A 102 2.27 1.74 9.02
C THR A 102 2.70 2.69 10.13
N ASN A 103 2.82 3.96 9.76
CA ASN A 103 3.03 5.09 10.65
C ASN A 103 2.43 6.37 10.02
N ASP A 104 2.44 7.47 10.76
CA ASP A 104 1.85 8.74 10.32
C ASP A 104 2.46 9.29 9.01
N GLU A 105 3.74 8.99 8.71
CA GLU A 105 4.37 9.42 7.46
C GLU A 105 3.83 8.61 6.27
N LEU A 106 3.75 7.29 6.43
CA LEU A 106 3.20 6.39 5.40
C LEU A 106 1.72 6.64 5.15
N GLN A 107 0.92 6.90 6.19
CA GLN A 107 -0.49 7.26 6.03
C GLN A 107 -0.67 8.58 5.26
N LYS A 108 0.21 9.57 5.47
CA LYS A 108 0.19 10.82 4.69
C LYS A 108 0.55 10.59 3.22
N ILE A 109 1.57 9.75 2.97
CA ILE A 109 1.93 9.35 1.60
C ILE A 109 0.76 8.64 0.93
N GLU A 110 0.06 7.75 1.63
CA GLU A 110 -1.12 7.07 1.10
C GLU A 110 -2.24 8.05 0.74
N GLN A 111 -2.52 9.03 1.59
CA GLN A 111 -3.51 10.10 1.33
C GLN A 111 -3.17 10.93 0.10
N GLU A 112 -1.89 11.18 -0.17
CA GLU A 112 -1.44 11.92 -1.35
C GLU A 112 -1.42 11.03 -2.62
N ALA A 113 -0.91 9.81 -2.50
CA ALA A 113 -0.70 8.90 -3.63
C ALA A 113 -2.00 8.29 -4.15
N MET A 114 -2.92 7.87 -3.26
CA MET A 114 -4.14 7.14 -3.63
C MET A 114 -4.98 7.82 -4.74
N PRO A 115 -5.32 9.12 -4.66
CA PRO A 115 -6.08 9.77 -5.71
C PRO A 115 -5.29 9.90 -7.03
N ILE A 116 -3.97 10.08 -6.96
CA ILE A 116 -3.10 10.16 -8.14
C ILE A 116 -3.05 8.80 -8.86
N LEU A 117 -2.86 7.72 -8.10
CA LEU A 117 -2.80 6.35 -8.62
C LEU A 117 -4.14 5.90 -9.20
N THR A 118 -5.24 6.25 -8.53
CA THR A 118 -6.60 5.96 -9.02
C THR A 118 -6.85 6.64 -10.37
N ARG A 119 -6.53 7.95 -10.46
CA ARG A 119 -6.65 8.70 -11.71
C ARG A 119 -5.79 8.11 -12.83
N HIS A 120 -4.54 7.75 -12.53
CA HIS A 120 -3.64 7.11 -13.49
C HIS A 120 -4.21 5.79 -14.03
N GLY A 121 -4.78 4.95 -13.15
CA GLY A 121 -5.46 3.72 -13.55
C GLY A 121 -6.65 3.99 -14.49
N ASP A 122 -7.52 4.93 -14.13
CA ASP A 122 -8.66 5.33 -14.95
C ASP A 122 -8.24 5.89 -16.32
N GLU A 123 -7.16 6.67 -16.37
CA GLU A 123 -6.61 7.20 -17.61
C GLU A 123 -6.16 6.09 -18.56
N ILE A 124 -5.58 5.01 -18.05
CA ILE A 124 -5.17 3.85 -18.86
C ILE A 124 -6.38 3.05 -19.32
N TYR A 125 -7.21 2.59 -18.38
CA TYR A 125 -8.29 1.65 -18.71
C TYR A 125 -9.44 2.30 -19.46
N MET A 126 -9.63 3.61 -19.33
CA MET A 126 -10.64 4.34 -20.09
C MET A 126 -10.09 5.00 -21.37
N ASN A 127 -8.81 4.76 -21.71
CA ASN A 127 -8.18 5.27 -22.93
C ASN A 127 -8.77 4.59 -24.19
N ASP A 128 -9.51 5.36 -25.00
CA ASP A 128 -10.19 4.83 -26.18
C ASP A 128 -9.22 4.25 -27.22
N LYS A 129 -8.05 4.86 -27.42
CA LYS A 129 -7.06 4.39 -28.39
C LYS A 129 -6.45 3.06 -27.97
N LEU A 130 -6.06 2.96 -26.69
CA LEU A 130 -5.50 1.73 -26.14
C LEU A 130 -6.54 0.60 -26.19
N PHE A 131 -7.77 0.87 -25.73
CA PHE A 131 -8.83 -0.12 -25.75
C PHE A 131 -9.19 -0.57 -27.16
N ALA A 132 -9.19 0.34 -28.15
CA ALA A 132 -9.41 -0.03 -29.55
C ALA A 132 -8.36 -1.04 -30.05
N ARG A 133 -7.08 -0.89 -29.67
CA ARG A 133 -6.04 -1.87 -30.02
C ARG A 133 -6.29 -3.22 -29.36
N VAL A 134 -6.59 -3.24 -28.06
CA VAL A 134 -6.90 -4.47 -27.31
C VAL A 134 -8.12 -5.18 -27.91
N LYS A 135 -9.19 -4.43 -28.18
CA LYS A 135 -10.43 -4.95 -28.77
C LYS A 135 -10.19 -5.55 -30.16
N ALA A 136 -9.36 -4.92 -31.01
CA ALA A 136 -9.07 -5.43 -32.35
C ALA A 136 -8.43 -6.84 -32.31
N ILE A 137 -7.62 -7.13 -31.29
CA ILE A 137 -7.02 -8.45 -31.07
C ILE A 137 -8.06 -9.41 -30.50
N TYR A 138 -8.83 -8.97 -29.50
CA TYR A 138 -9.88 -9.77 -28.86
C TYR A 138 -10.94 -10.25 -29.87
N ASP A 139 -11.37 -9.37 -30.77
CA ASP A 139 -12.39 -9.68 -31.80
C ASP A 139 -11.92 -10.76 -32.79
N LYS A 140 -10.60 -10.98 -32.89
CA LYS A 140 -9.99 -11.99 -33.78
C LYS A 140 -9.37 -13.16 -33.03
N LYS A 141 -9.57 -13.27 -31.70
CA LYS A 141 -8.87 -14.22 -30.82
C LYS A 141 -8.86 -15.67 -31.31
N ASP A 142 -9.96 -16.13 -31.92
CA ASP A 142 -10.11 -17.51 -32.40
C ASP A 142 -9.28 -17.80 -33.68
N GLN A 143 -8.75 -16.76 -34.33
CA GLN A 143 -7.95 -16.85 -35.57
C GLN A 143 -6.44 -16.70 -35.33
N LEU A 144 -6.04 -16.35 -34.10
CA LEU A 144 -4.65 -15.99 -33.78
C LEU A 144 -3.76 -17.17 -33.41
N GLY A 145 -4.32 -18.37 -33.24
CA GLY A 145 -3.56 -19.57 -32.85
C GLY A 145 -2.86 -19.43 -31.48
N LEU A 146 -3.43 -18.63 -30.57
CA LEU A 146 -2.86 -18.38 -29.25
C LEU A 146 -2.81 -19.68 -28.42
N ASN A 147 -1.75 -19.83 -27.66
CA ASN A 147 -1.69 -20.89 -26.65
C ASN A 147 -2.65 -20.59 -25.48
N PRO A 148 -2.92 -21.54 -24.57
CA PRO A 148 -3.89 -21.35 -23.48
C PRO A 148 -3.59 -20.15 -22.56
N GLU A 149 -2.31 -19.89 -22.25
CA GLU A 149 -1.91 -18.78 -21.38
C GLU A 149 -2.10 -17.43 -22.08
N GLN A 150 -1.72 -17.33 -23.35
CA GLN A 150 -1.91 -16.14 -24.17
C GLN A 150 -3.41 -15.83 -24.36
N ALA A 151 -4.22 -16.84 -24.64
CA ALA A 151 -5.67 -16.69 -24.76
C ALA A 151 -6.28 -16.19 -23.45
N LYS A 152 -5.80 -16.71 -22.31
CA LYS A 152 -6.24 -16.28 -20.99
C LYS A 152 -5.83 -14.85 -20.67
N LEU A 153 -4.59 -14.46 -20.98
CA LEU A 153 -4.11 -13.09 -20.80
C LEU A 153 -4.97 -12.12 -21.61
N LEU A 154 -5.16 -12.39 -22.91
CA LEU A 154 -6.01 -11.56 -23.77
C LEU A 154 -7.45 -11.44 -23.23
N ASP A 155 -8.04 -12.53 -22.77
CA ASP A 155 -9.41 -12.52 -22.22
C ASP A 155 -9.52 -11.72 -20.92
N ASN A 156 -8.56 -11.90 -20.01
CA ASN A 156 -8.50 -11.12 -18.78
C ASN A 156 -8.29 -9.63 -19.07
N THR A 157 -7.26 -9.29 -19.87
CA THR A 157 -6.97 -7.90 -20.25
C THR A 157 -8.21 -7.25 -20.85
N TYR A 158 -8.87 -7.86 -21.83
CA TYR A 158 -10.08 -7.29 -22.41
C TYR A 158 -11.19 -7.08 -21.37
N LYS A 159 -11.44 -8.07 -20.50
CA LYS A 159 -12.45 -7.96 -19.44
C LYS A 159 -12.12 -6.86 -18.45
N ASP A 160 -10.86 -6.66 -18.11
CA ASP A 160 -10.43 -5.61 -17.17
C ASP A 160 -10.76 -4.23 -17.74
N PHE A 161 -10.46 -3.98 -19.02
CA PHE A 161 -10.90 -2.74 -19.71
C PHE A 161 -12.42 -2.57 -19.68
N VAL A 162 -13.19 -3.62 -20.00
CA VAL A 162 -14.66 -3.53 -20.03
C VAL A 162 -15.22 -3.24 -18.63
N ARG A 163 -14.71 -3.91 -17.60
CA ARG A 163 -15.14 -3.72 -16.19
C ARG A 163 -14.74 -2.36 -15.65
N ALA A 164 -13.61 -1.82 -16.10
CA ALA A 164 -13.17 -0.46 -15.81
C ALA A 164 -13.91 0.62 -16.63
N GLY A 165 -14.87 0.24 -17.48
CA GLY A 165 -15.74 1.19 -18.18
C GLY A 165 -15.22 1.67 -19.53
N ALA A 166 -14.30 0.94 -20.19
CA ALA A 166 -13.75 1.33 -21.49
C ALA A 166 -14.84 1.54 -22.58
N ASN A 167 -15.95 0.79 -22.52
CA ASN A 167 -17.09 0.88 -23.44
C ASN A 167 -18.11 1.99 -23.10
N LEU A 168 -17.93 2.71 -22.00
CA LEU A 168 -18.86 3.76 -21.59
C LEU A 168 -18.77 4.99 -22.51
N SER A 169 -19.84 5.78 -22.55
CA SER A 169 -19.83 7.09 -23.17
C SER A 169 -18.84 8.02 -22.44
N ALA A 170 -18.36 9.08 -23.10
CA ALA A 170 -17.44 10.03 -22.48
C ALA A 170 -18.01 10.62 -21.17
N SER A 171 -19.30 10.96 -21.15
CA SER A 171 -19.96 11.51 -19.96
C SER A 171 -20.10 10.49 -18.82
N ASP A 172 -20.28 9.21 -19.15
CA ASP A 172 -20.35 8.15 -18.13
C ASP A 172 -18.95 7.73 -17.63
N LYS A 173 -17.92 7.81 -18.47
CA LYS A 173 -16.52 7.70 -18.03
C LYS A 173 -16.18 8.79 -17.01
N ASP A 174 -16.58 10.03 -17.27
CA ASP A 174 -16.34 11.13 -16.32
C ASP A 174 -17.07 10.96 -14.99
N LYS A 175 -18.28 10.38 -15.00
CA LYS A 175 -18.98 10.00 -13.76
C LYS A 175 -18.24 8.89 -13.03
N LEU A 176 -17.82 7.84 -13.75
CA LEU A 176 -17.13 6.70 -13.15
C LEU A 176 -15.79 7.10 -12.53
N ARG A 177 -15.03 8.00 -13.18
CA ARG A 177 -13.79 8.57 -12.61
C ARG A 177 -14.01 9.24 -11.26
N LYS A 178 -15.06 10.05 -11.15
CA LYS A 178 -15.42 10.72 -9.88
C LYS A 178 -15.81 9.71 -8.80
N ILE A 179 -16.56 8.67 -9.19
CA ILE A 179 -16.94 7.57 -8.28
C ILE A 179 -15.68 6.84 -7.80
N ASN A 180 -14.74 6.51 -8.69
CA ASN A 180 -13.51 5.81 -8.35
C ASN A 180 -12.65 6.64 -7.38
N GLU A 181 -12.47 7.94 -7.65
CA GLU A 181 -11.73 8.86 -6.77
C GLU A 181 -12.40 8.99 -5.39
N GLU A 182 -13.72 9.10 -5.32
CA GLU A 182 -14.44 9.16 -4.04
C GLU A 182 -14.34 7.83 -3.27
N LEU A 183 -14.53 6.70 -3.95
CA LEU A 183 -14.43 5.36 -3.35
C LEU A 183 -13.02 5.08 -2.82
N SER A 184 -11.97 5.49 -3.53
CA SER A 184 -10.58 5.30 -3.08
C SER A 184 -10.33 6.07 -1.78
N MET A 185 -10.83 7.31 -1.68
CA MET A 185 -10.68 8.13 -0.48
C MET A 185 -11.54 7.64 0.69
N LEU A 186 -12.76 7.17 0.42
CA LEU A 186 -13.63 6.60 1.45
C LEU A 186 -13.07 5.29 2.01
N THR A 187 -12.52 4.43 1.15
CA THR A 187 -11.87 3.18 1.57
C THR A 187 -10.67 3.46 2.46
N LEU A 188 -9.83 4.41 2.07
CA LEU A 188 -8.68 4.87 2.86
C LEU A 188 -9.12 5.42 4.22
N LYS A 189 -10.15 6.29 4.23
CA LYS A 189 -10.69 6.87 5.46
C LYS A 189 -11.24 5.79 6.39
N PHE A 190 -11.96 4.81 5.85
CA PHE A 190 -12.50 3.70 6.63
C PHE A 190 -11.38 2.89 7.30
N GLY A 191 -10.34 2.52 6.55
CA GLY A 191 -9.18 1.78 7.09
C GLY A 191 -8.47 2.54 8.22
N ASN A 192 -8.22 3.83 8.00
CA ASN A 192 -7.57 4.69 9.00
C ASN A 192 -8.42 4.89 10.26
N ASN A 193 -9.74 5.08 10.11
CA ASN A 193 -10.66 5.17 11.24
C ASN A 193 -10.66 3.88 12.07
N LEU A 194 -10.79 2.72 11.40
CA LEU A 194 -10.79 1.43 12.08
C LEU A 194 -9.48 1.17 12.83
N LEU A 195 -8.34 1.54 12.24
CA LEU A 195 -7.04 1.42 12.90
C LEU A 195 -6.94 2.35 14.11
N ALA A 196 -7.41 3.60 13.99
CA ALA A 196 -7.42 4.56 15.08
C ALA A 196 -8.30 4.09 16.24
N GLU A 197 -9.49 3.56 15.95
CA GLU A 197 -10.43 3.04 16.94
C GLU A 197 -9.88 1.80 17.66
N ASN A 198 -9.26 0.87 16.93
CA ASN A 198 -8.58 -0.28 17.56
C ASN A 198 -7.45 0.17 18.50
N LYS A 199 -6.68 1.21 18.12
CA LYS A 199 -5.56 1.74 18.92
C LYS A 199 -6.02 2.54 20.15
N SER A 200 -7.17 3.21 20.07
CA SER A 200 -7.69 4.10 21.12
C SER A 200 -8.23 3.33 22.31
N TYR A 201 -8.92 2.20 22.06
CA TYR A 201 -9.54 1.40 23.11
C TYR A 201 -8.51 0.67 23.97
N GLN A 202 -8.69 0.76 25.29
CA GLN A 202 -7.90 0.03 26.28
C GLN A 202 -8.80 -0.40 27.42
N LEU A 203 -8.90 -1.71 27.64
CA LEU A 203 -9.45 -2.24 28.88
C LEU A 203 -8.31 -2.44 29.86
N VAL A 204 -8.19 -1.51 30.82
CA VAL A 204 -7.16 -1.53 31.85
C VAL A 204 -7.68 -2.31 33.06
N ILE A 205 -6.98 -3.37 33.44
CA ILE A 205 -7.25 -4.17 34.63
C ILE A 205 -6.17 -3.86 35.68
N ASP A 206 -6.62 -3.48 36.87
CA ASP A 206 -5.73 -3.13 38.01
C ASP A 206 -5.78 -4.17 39.13
N ASN A 207 -6.84 -4.96 39.18
CA ASN A 207 -7.07 -5.96 40.22
C ASN A 207 -6.79 -7.36 39.67
N PRO A 208 -5.82 -8.12 40.22
CA PRO A 208 -5.51 -9.47 39.76
C PRO A 208 -6.71 -10.44 39.78
N ALA A 209 -7.68 -10.23 40.68
CA ALA A 209 -8.88 -11.07 40.75
C ALA A 209 -9.77 -10.95 39.50
N ASP A 210 -9.66 -9.84 38.76
CA ASP A 210 -10.39 -9.61 37.50
C ASP A 210 -9.75 -10.33 36.30
N LEU A 211 -8.69 -11.12 36.50
CA LEU A 211 -8.08 -12.00 35.48
C LEU A 211 -8.49 -13.47 35.66
N ALA A 212 -9.45 -13.76 36.54
CA ALA A 212 -9.85 -15.12 36.85
C ALA A 212 -10.29 -15.89 35.58
N GLY A 213 -9.67 -17.06 35.36
CA GLY A 213 -9.92 -17.91 34.19
C GLY A 213 -9.03 -17.64 32.99
N MET A 214 -8.31 -16.52 32.95
CA MET A 214 -7.45 -16.17 31.82
C MET A 214 -6.22 -17.08 31.71
N PRO A 215 -5.86 -17.55 30.51
CA PRO A 215 -4.60 -18.26 30.28
C PRO A 215 -3.41 -17.36 30.59
N GLN A 216 -2.34 -17.92 31.16
CA GLN A 216 -1.14 -17.17 31.52
C GLN A 216 -0.54 -16.41 30.32
N SER A 217 -0.56 -17.00 29.13
CA SER A 217 -0.08 -16.33 27.92
C SER A 217 -0.83 -15.04 27.58
N ALA A 218 -2.15 -14.99 27.83
CA ALA A 218 -2.95 -13.79 27.62
C ALA A 218 -2.70 -12.74 28.72
N ILE A 219 -2.46 -13.18 29.95
CA ILE A 219 -2.07 -12.32 31.07
C ILE A 219 -0.70 -11.67 30.79
N ASP A 220 0.29 -12.46 30.37
CA ASP A 220 1.63 -11.97 30.07
C ASP A 220 1.62 -10.98 28.90
N ALA A 221 0.86 -11.28 27.84
CA ALA A 221 0.68 -10.38 26.70
C ALA A 221 0.03 -9.05 27.11
N ALA A 222 -1.00 -9.10 27.97
CA ALA A 222 -1.67 -7.90 28.46
C ALA A 222 -0.77 -7.06 29.39
N ALA A 223 0.11 -7.70 30.16
CA ALA A 223 1.11 -7.01 30.98
C ALA A 223 2.19 -6.33 30.10
N ALA A 224 2.64 -7.00 29.04
CA ALA A 224 3.56 -6.41 28.07
C ALA A 224 2.94 -5.18 27.38
N ALA A 225 1.69 -5.28 26.93
CA ALA A 225 0.94 -4.16 26.35
C ALA A 225 0.77 -2.99 27.34
N ALA A 226 0.53 -3.29 28.63
CA ALA A 226 0.46 -2.27 29.67
C ALA A 226 1.80 -1.53 29.82
N LYS A 227 2.93 -2.25 29.79
CA LYS A 227 4.26 -1.66 29.84
C LYS A 227 4.56 -0.75 28.65
N GLU A 228 4.20 -1.17 27.44
CA GLU A 228 4.33 -0.32 26.23
C GLU A 228 3.54 0.99 26.36
N LYS A 229 2.39 0.92 27.04
CA LYS A 229 1.52 2.07 27.34
C LYS A 229 1.88 2.80 28.64
N LYS A 230 3.00 2.45 29.28
CA LYS A 230 3.49 3.07 30.54
C LYS A 230 2.51 2.93 31.72
N LEU A 231 1.80 1.81 31.76
CA LEU A 231 0.86 1.42 32.81
C LEU A 231 1.42 0.25 33.62
N ASP A 232 2.61 0.43 34.21
CA ASP A 232 3.30 -0.62 34.97
C ASP A 232 2.45 -1.17 36.12
N GLY A 233 2.50 -2.49 36.32
CA GLY A 233 1.74 -3.19 37.36
C GLY A 233 0.27 -3.45 37.01
N LYS A 234 -0.17 -3.13 35.78
CA LYS A 234 -1.53 -3.33 35.28
C LYS A 234 -1.53 -4.28 34.08
N TRP A 235 -2.72 -4.64 33.60
CA TRP A 235 -2.92 -5.40 32.36
C TRP A 235 -3.79 -4.59 31.39
N VAL A 236 -3.39 -4.56 30.11
CA VAL A 236 -4.16 -3.88 29.07
C VAL A 236 -4.63 -4.90 28.03
N PHE A 237 -5.94 -5.00 27.86
CA PHE A 237 -6.55 -5.72 26.75
C PHE A 237 -7.03 -4.74 25.68
N THR A 238 -6.78 -5.07 24.41
CA THR A 238 -7.11 -4.26 23.23
C THR A 238 -8.20 -4.95 22.40
N LEU A 239 -8.63 -4.30 21.32
CA LEU A 239 -9.60 -4.86 20.37
C LEU A 239 -8.95 -5.75 19.30
N ASP A 240 -7.61 -5.88 19.33
CA ASP A 240 -6.89 -6.77 18.43
C ASP A 240 -7.30 -8.22 18.69
N VAL A 241 -7.47 -8.99 17.61
CA VAL A 241 -7.97 -10.37 17.67
C VAL A 241 -7.21 -11.24 18.70
N PRO A 242 -5.86 -11.19 18.80
CA PRO A 242 -5.11 -11.95 19.80
C PRO A 242 -5.38 -11.53 21.25
N SER A 243 -5.89 -10.32 21.48
CA SER A 243 -6.21 -9.80 22.82
C SER A 243 -7.67 -10.09 23.19
N ILE A 244 -8.62 -9.71 22.33
CA ILE A 244 -10.04 -9.83 22.63
C ILE A 244 -10.55 -11.28 22.64
N THR A 245 -10.06 -12.13 21.74
CA THR A 245 -10.54 -13.51 21.61
C THR A 245 -10.33 -14.32 22.90
N PRO A 246 -9.10 -14.41 23.47
CA PRO A 246 -8.93 -15.12 24.73
C PRO A 246 -9.70 -14.44 25.87
N PHE A 247 -9.81 -13.10 25.87
CA PHE A 247 -10.58 -12.40 26.89
C PHE A 247 -12.05 -12.82 26.90
N LEU A 248 -12.71 -12.84 25.73
CA LEU A 248 -14.10 -13.25 25.62
C LEU A 248 -14.32 -14.75 25.88
N GLN A 249 -13.32 -15.58 25.59
CA GLN A 249 -13.41 -17.02 25.75
C GLN A 249 -13.20 -17.49 27.19
N TYR A 250 -12.29 -16.86 27.94
CA TYR A 250 -11.78 -17.42 29.20
C TYR A 250 -12.03 -16.56 30.43
N ASP A 251 -12.13 -15.23 30.31
CA ASP A 251 -12.33 -14.36 31.46
C ASP A 251 -13.64 -14.71 32.17
N GLN A 252 -13.63 -14.82 33.49
CA GLN A 252 -14.82 -15.17 34.27
C GLN A 252 -15.69 -13.95 34.60
N ASN A 253 -15.17 -12.73 34.51
CA ASN A 253 -15.90 -11.51 34.83
C ASN A 253 -16.85 -11.09 33.70
N ARG A 254 -18.14 -11.45 33.84
CA ARG A 254 -19.19 -11.15 32.85
C ARG A 254 -19.26 -9.65 32.49
N LYS A 255 -19.06 -8.75 33.45
CA LYS A 255 -19.15 -7.30 33.20
C LYS A 255 -18.00 -6.83 32.32
N LEU A 256 -16.78 -7.34 32.53
CA LEU A 256 -15.63 -7.00 31.70
C LEU A 256 -15.75 -7.59 30.29
N ARG A 257 -16.22 -8.84 30.17
CA ARG A 257 -16.54 -9.44 28.86
C ARG A 257 -17.58 -8.62 28.10
N GLU A 258 -18.62 -8.15 28.79
CA GLU A 258 -19.65 -7.29 28.21
C GLU A 258 -19.08 -5.95 27.75
N ALA A 259 -18.21 -5.33 28.54
CA ALA A 259 -17.56 -4.06 28.20
C ALA A 259 -16.72 -4.15 26.92
N ILE A 260 -15.80 -5.13 26.84
CA ILE A 260 -14.93 -5.27 25.66
C ILE A 260 -15.68 -5.77 24.43
N LYS A 261 -16.69 -6.64 24.59
CA LYS A 261 -17.56 -7.05 23.48
C LYS A 261 -18.33 -5.87 22.92
N THR A 262 -18.87 -5.02 23.79
CA THR A 262 -19.62 -3.83 23.38
C THR A 262 -18.72 -2.85 22.65
N ALA A 263 -17.51 -2.62 23.14
CA ALA A 263 -16.53 -1.79 22.44
C ALA A 263 -16.20 -2.35 21.04
N TYR A 264 -15.91 -3.66 20.94
CA TYR A 264 -15.61 -4.31 19.66
C TYR A 264 -16.75 -4.24 18.65
N ALA A 265 -17.99 -4.41 19.12
CA ALA A 265 -19.19 -4.38 18.28
C ALA A 265 -19.57 -2.97 17.80
N ASN A 266 -19.10 -1.93 18.49
CA ASN A 266 -19.39 -0.53 18.17
C ASN A 266 -18.18 0.22 17.58
N ARG A 267 -17.16 -0.49 17.08
CA ARG A 267 -16.05 0.13 16.35
C ARG A 267 -16.60 0.82 15.09
N ALA A 268 -16.24 2.08 14.89
CA ALA A 268 -16.73 2.94 13.82
C ALA A 268 -15.59 3.73 13.16
#